data_AF-A0A849R8Y0-F1
#
_entry.id   AF-A0A849R8Y0-F1
#
_cell.length_a   1.000
_cell.length_b   1.000
_cell.length_c   1.000
_cell.angle_alpha   90.00
_cell.angle_beta   90.00
_cell.angle_gamma   90.00
#
_symmetry.space_group_name_H-M   'P 1'
#
loop_
_entity.id
_entity.type
_entity.pdbx_description
1 polymer ?
#
loop_
_entity_poly.entity_id
_entity_poly.type
_entity_poly.pdbx_seq_one_letter_code
_entity_poly.pdbx_strand_id
1 'polypeptide(L)'
;FVEPIIFKTVCGESSYPDEFAALQSTILSLSNKHVVAELEQRGTQIRKDELRQKLQAIQQILGSHSAFKKAEEKWQIQWHSTANQLQQGFAWPIQKLAAYYADHAADLISNPTTSTAQPDQTTKVLWDDWAQARFGDALDGFIVKVDELGLPVTPLKNQLAVVRTKAPKIVQAQSELYVRQALVNPGNVLHRSFLKFIRFCEIILPLAAISWVGYQVFVGYYDSNTTHDHYLGVDFAVHSGLLILISWLTPWFILKKLKPSLEKSALRGITKGLDVAVNMIDSEVLKIIETVTGLHTAQLKQITQIAEECSAGDGYKPAKTGSDNPLARMLIS
;
A
#
# COMPACT_ATOMS: atom_id res chain seq x y z
N PHE A 1 54.47 5.03 -44.40
CA PHE A 1 55.89 5.33 -44.68
C PHE A 1 56.09 6.82 -44.57
N VAL A 2 56.29 7.34 -43.35
CA VAL A 2 56.72 8.71 -43.15
C VAL A 2 58.00 8.58 -42.32
N GLU A 3 59.14 8.81 -42.97
CA GLU A 3 60.51 8.87 -42.44
C GLU A 3 61.05 7.60 -41.73
N PRO A 4 61.73 6.69 -42.46
CA PRO A 4 62.46 5.60 -41.81
C PRO A 4 63.67 6.14 -41.05
N ILE A 5 63.78 5.79 -39.76
CA ILE A 5 64.99 6.02 -38.96
C ILE A 5 66.02 4.98 -39.40
N ILE A 6 67.03 5.41 -40.14
CA ILE A 6 68.12 4.55 -40.64
C ILE A 6 69.33 4.79 -39.74
N PHE A 7 69.75 3.76 -39.02
CA PHE A 7 71.00 3.79 -38.24
C PHE A 7 72.14 3.21 -39.07
N LYS A 8 73.31 3.86 -39.04
CA LYS A 8 74.52 3.37 -39.72
C LYS A 8 75.45 2.70 -38.72
N THR A 9 75.53 1.37 -38.76
CA THR A 9 76.42 0.58 -37.88
C THR A 9 77.57 -0.01 -38.68
N VAL A 10 78.81 0.11 -38.21
CA VAL A 10 79.99 -0.39 -38.93
C VAL A 10 80.78 -1.39 -38.07
N CYS A 11 81.07 -2.58 -38.59
CA CYS A 11 81.78 -3.65 -37.86
C CYS A 11 83.32 -3.60 -37.99
N GLY A 12 83.95 -2.43 -38.17
CA GLY A 12 85.41 -2.32 -38.35
C GLY A 12 85.95 -0.89 -38.18
N GLU A 13 87.29 -0.74 -38.14
CA GLU A 13 87.99 0.55 -38.06
C GLU A 13 87.77 1.35 -39.36
N SER A 14 86.75 2.20 -39.37
CA SER A 14 86.48 3.12 -40.47
C SER A 14 86.28 4.53 -39.93
N SER A 15 86.61 5.56 -40.73
CA SER A 15 86.48 6.98 -40.37
C SER A 15 85.03 7.49 -40.31
N TYR A 16 84.02 6.62 -40.40
CA TYR A 16 82.62 7.02 -40.34
C TYR A 16 82.08 6.93 -38.90
N PRO A 17 81.21 7.87 -38.47
CA PRO A 17 80.61 7.82 -37.15
C PRO A 17 79.70 6.58 -37.03
N ASP A 18 80.01 5.70 -36.07
CA ASP A 18 79.21 4.53 -35.74
C ASP A 18 78.01 4.92 -34.87
N GLU A 19 76.80 4.63 -35.34
CA GLU A 19 75.54 4.95 -34.65
C GLU A 19 75.01 3.75 -33.84
N PHE A 20 75.81 2.69 -33.65
CA PHE A 20 75.42 1.50 -32.89
C PHE A 20 74.93 1.82 -31.47
N ALA A 21 75.59 2.74 -30.77
CA ALA A 21 75.16 3.18 -29.43
C ALA A 21 73.77 3.85 -29.45
N ALA A 22 73.46 4.62 -30.51
CA ALA A 22 72.16 5.26 -30.71
C ALA A 22 71.07 4.24 -31.06
N LEU A 23 71.39 3.23 -31.88
CA LEU A 23 70.51 2.09 -32.17
C LEU A 23 70.19 1.30 -30.88
N GLN A 24 71.22 0.94 -30.10
CA GLN A 24 71.07 0.22 -28.83
C GLN A 24 70.20 1.00 -27.84
N SER A 25 70.45 2.30 -27.67
CA SER A 25 69.65 3.19 -26.83
C SER A 25 68.18 3.25 -27.28
N THR A 26 67.94 3.33 -28.59
CA THR A 26 66.58 3.42 -29.15
C THR A 26 65.81 2.12 -28.99
N ILE A 27 66.45 0.97 -29.23
CA ILE A 27 65.86 -0.37 -29.02
C ILE A 27 65.51 -0.57 -27.54
N LEU A 28 66.42 -0.23 -26.62
CA LEU A 28 66.19 -0.33 -25.17
C LEU A 28 65.05 0.58 -24.70
N SER A 29 65.00 1.82 -25.20
CA SER A 29 63.94 2.78 -24.88
C SER A 29 62.57 2.31 -25.38
N LEU A 30 62.48 1.80 -26.61
CA LEU A 30 61.25 1.27 -27.19
C LEU A 30 60.78 -0.01 -26.48
N SER A 31 61.72 -0.92 -26.18
CA SER A 31 61.43 -2.16 -25.46
C SER A 31 60.90 -1.88 -24.05
N ASN A 32 61.55 -1.01 -23.28
CA ASN A 32 61.09 -0.64 -21.95
C ASN A 32 59.72 0.04 -21.98
N LYS A 33 59.49 0.99 -22.90
CA LYS A 33 58.18 1.66 -23.02
C LYS A 33 57.07 0.69 -23.40
N HIS A 34 57.33 -0.23 -24.33
CA HIS A 34 56.35 -1.23 -24.75
C HIS A 34 56.04 -2.23 -23.63
N VAL A 35 57.07 -2.70 -22.91
CA VAL A 35 56.89 -3.62 -21.76
C VAL A 35 56.09 -2.95 -20.65
N VAL A 36 56.39 -1.70 -20.30
CA VAL A 36 55.63 -0.95 -19.28
C VAL A 36 54.19 -0.76 -19.73
N ALA A 37 53.94 -0.32 -20.96
CA ALA A 37 52.59 -0.13 -21.49
C ALA A 37 51.78 -1.45 -21.51
N GLU A 38 52.41 -2.56 -21.90
CA GLU A 38 51.77 -3.88 -21.91
C GLU A 38 51.46 -4.38 -20.47
N LEU A 39 52.36 -4.13 -19.51
CA LEU A 39 52.14 -4.47 -18.11
C LEU A 39 51.02 -3.63 -17.48
N GLU A 40 50.98 -2.31 -17.75
CA GLU A 40 49.89 -1.43 -17.30
C GLU A 40 48.54 -1.85 -17.90
N GLN A 41 48.52 -2.21 -19.18
CA GLN A 41 47.32 -2.69 -19.85
C GLN A 41 46.85 -4.03 -19.27
N ARG A 42 47.74 -5.01 -19.10
CA ARG A 42 47.40 -6.29 -18.45
C ARG A 42 46.93 -6.11 -17.01
N GLY A 43 47.59 -5.23 -16.24
CA GLY A 43 47.19 -4.91 -14.88
C GLY A 43 45.78 -4.30 -14.82
N THR A 44 45.44 -3.45 -15.77
CA THR A 44 44.10 -2.88 -15.90
C THR A 44 43.06 -3.93 -16.27
N GLN A 45 43.39 -4.84 -17.19
CA GLN A 45 42.51 -5.92 -17.60
C GLN A 45 42.20 -6.89 -16.45
N ILE A 46 43.22 -7.30 -15.69
CA ILE A 46 43.05 -8.18 -14.52
C ILE A 46 42.11 -7.53 -13.49
N ARG A 47 42.27 -6.24 -13.20
CA ARG A 47 41.38 -5.52 -12.27
C ARG A 47 39.94 -5.44 -12.77
N LYS A 48 39.72 -5.22 -14.08
CA LYS A 48 38.39 -5.24 -14.70
C LYS A 48 37.75 -6.63 -14.59
N ASP A 49 38.52 -7.69 -14.84
CA ASP A 49 38.05 -9.06 -14.76
C ASP A 49 37.71 -9.45 -13.31
N GLU A 50 38.54 -9.08 -12.33
CA GLU A 50 38.26 -9.25 -10.90
C GLU A 50 36.99 -8.50 -10.47
N LEU A 51 36.82 -7.24 -10.92
CA LEU A 51 35.62 -6.46 -10.62
C LEU A 51 34.38 -7.13 -11.21
N ARG A 52 34.46 -7.61 -12.45
CA ARG A 52 33.36 -8.33 -13.11
C ARG A 52 32.99 -9.60 -12.35
N GLN A 53 33.97 -10.41 -11.94
CA GLN A 53 33.69 -11.62 -11.16
C GLN A 53 33.00 -11.30 -9.82
N LYS A 54 33.45 -10.24 -9.13
CA LYS A 54 32.80 -9.76 -7.90
C LYS A 54 31.37 -9.29 -8.15
N LEU A 55 31.13 -8.53 -9.22
CA LEU A 55 29.79 -8.07 -9.61
C LEU A 55 28.85 -9.22 -9.95
N GLN A 56 29.34 -10.25 -10.66
CA GLN A 56 28.57 -11.46 -10.98
C GLN A 56 28.24 -12.27 -9.72
N ALA A 57 29.17 -12.38 -8.78
CA ALA A 57 28.91 -13.04 -7.49
C ALA A 57 27.85 -12.27 -6.68
N ILE A 58 27.93 -10.93 -6.65
CA ILE A 58 26.93 -10.07 -5.98
C ILE A 58 25.56 -10.23 -6.65
N GLN A 59 25.51 -10.31 -7.98
CA GLN A 59 24.27 -10.54 -8.73
C GLN A 59 23.58 -11.87 -8.35
N GLN A 60 24.36 -12.91 -8.06
CA GLN A 60 23.80 -14.19 -7.60
C GLN A 60 23.22 -14.12 -6.18
N ILE A 61 23.78 -13.25 -5.32
CA ILE A 61 23.34 -13.09 -3.91
C ILE A 61 22.10 -12.20 -3.80
N LEU A 62 21.88 -11.26 -4.73
CA LEU A 62 20.78 -10.29 -4.70
C LEU A 62 19.38 -10.93 -4.88
N GLY A 63 19.32 -12.19 -5.30
CA GLY A 63 18.08 -12.93 -5.46
C GLY A 63 17.39 -12.68 -6.81
N SER A 64 16.35 -13.49 -7.09
CA SER A 64 15.64 -13.45 -8.38
C SER A 64 14.31 -12.71 -8.28
N HIS A 65 13.83 -12.17 -9.40
CA HIS A 65 12.52 -11.52 -9.46
C HIS A 65 11.37 -12.47 -9.06
N SER A 66 11.50 -13.76 -9.35
CA SER A 66 10.52 -14.77 -8.94
C SER A 66 10.49 -14.98 -7.42
N ALA A 67 11.59 -14.74 -6.71
CA ALA A 67 11.62 -14.79 -5.25
C ALA A 67 10.81 -13.64 -4.63
N PHE A 68 10.85 -12.43 -5.21
CA PHE A 68 10.01 -11.30 -4.75
C PHE A 68 8.52 -11.57 -4.93
N LYS A 69 8.12 -12.17 -6.07
CA LYS A 69 6.73 -12.58 -6.28
C LYS A 69 6.27 -13.63 -5.25
N LYS A 70 7.14 -14.60 -4.94
CA LYS A 70 6.86 -15.57 -3.87
C LYS A 70 6.77 -14.91 -2.49
N ALA A 71 7.57 -13.89 -2.22
CA ALA A 71 7.50 -13.14 -0.97
C ALA A 71 6.14 -12.47 -0.80
N GLU A 72 5.60 -11.85 -1.85
CA GLU A 72 4.25 -11.28 -1.86
C GLU A 72 3.17 -12.33 -1.54
N GLU A 73 3.20 -13.48 -2.21
CA GLU A 73 2.27 -14.58 -1.96
C GLU A 73 2.37 -15.10 -0.51
N LYS A 74 3.60 -15.22 0.03
CA LYS A 74 3.86 -15.65 1.41
C LYS A 74 3.35 -14.64 2.43
N TRP A 75 3.48 -13.34 2.16
CA TRP A 75 2.93 -12.28 2.98
C TRP A 75 1.40 -12.38 3.01
N GLN A 76 0.75 -12.46 1.86
CA GLN A 76 -0.71 -12.53 1.75
C GLN A 76 -1.30 -13.69 2.56
N ILE A 77 -0.73 -14.89 2.44
CA ILE A 77 -1.18 -16.07 3.19
C ILE A 77 -1.04 -15.84 4.70
N GLN A 78 0.11 -15.31 5.14
CA GLN A 78 0.37 -15.05 6.55
C GLN A 78 -0.50 -13.92 7.11
N TRP A 79 -0.68 -12.87 6.33
CA TRP A 79 -1.49 -11.72 6.70
C TRP A 79 -2.94 -12.10 6.84
N HIS A 80 -3.50 -12.88 5.93
CA HIS A 80 -4.87 -13.37 6.04
C HIS A 80 -5.11 -14.13 7.36
N SER A 81 -4.19 -15.02 7.74
CA SER A 81 -4.26 -15.73 9.04
C SER A 81 -4.15 -14.79 10.23
N THR A 82 -3.21 -13.83 10.17
CA THR A 82 -2.99 -12.84 11.24
C THR A 82 -4.18 -11.90 11.40
N ALA A 83 -4.74 -11.42 10.29
CA ALA A 83 -5.91 -10.56 10.24
C ALA A 83 -7.13 -11.25 10.87
N ASN A 84 -7.36 -12.53 10.56
CA ASN A 84 -8.43 -13.31 11.18
C ASN A 84 -8.23 -13.44 12.71
N GLN A 85 -7.00 -13.65 13.17
CA GLN A 85 -6.69 -13.69 14.61
C GLN A 85 -6.91 -12.33 15.29
N LEU A 86 -6.48 -11.24 14.64
CA LEU A 86 -6.70 -9.88 15.11
C LEU A 86 -8.21 -9.58 15.21
N GLN A 87 -8.98 -9.88 14.17
CA GLN A 87 -10.44 -9.72 14.17
C GLN A 87 -11.11 -10.48 15.32
N GLN A 88 -10.68 -11.71 15.60
CA GLN A 88 -11.17 -12.49 16.75
C GLN A 88 -10.81 -11.82 18.08
N GLY A 89 -9.57 -11.35 18.24
CA GLY A 89 -9.13 -10.63 19.44
C GLY A 89 -9.86 -9.31 19.66
N PHE A 90 -10.24 -8.62 18.57
CA PHE A 90 -10.98 -7.37 18.63
C PHE A 90 -12.49 -7.55 18.90
N ALA A 91 -13.03 -8.76 18.88
CA ALA A 91 -14.47 -8.99 19.03
C ALA A 91 -15.07 -8.32 20.29
N TRP A 92 -14.38 -8.41 21.43
CA TRP A 92 -14.82 -7.80 22.69
C TRP A 92 -14.50 -6.31 22.81
N PRO A 93 -13.27 -5.85 22.48
CA PRO A 93 -12.97 -4.41 22.39
C PRO A 93 -13.94 -3.63 21.50
N ILE A 94 -14.33 -4.18 20.35
CA ILE A 94 -15.29 -3.55 19.44
C ILE A 94 -16.64 -3.35 20.10
N GLN A 95 -17.15 -4.35 20.83
CA GLN A 95 -18.45 -4.25 21.52
C GLN A 95 -18.42 -3.17 22.60
N LYS A 96 -17.35 -3.13 23.42
CA LYS A 96 -17.18 -2.11 24.45
C LYS A 96 -17.08 -0.71 23.88
N LEU A 97 -16.28 -0.56 22.82
CA LEU A 97 -16.09 0.71 22.15
C LEU A 97 -17.39 1.18 21.45
N ALA A 98 -18.17 0.24 20.91
CA ALA A 98 -19.48 0.53 20.31
C ALA A 98 -20.47 1.07 21.35
N ALA A 99 -20.54 0.47 22.53
CA ALA A 99 -21.39 0.95 23.63
C ALA A 99 -20.94 2.34 24.09
N TYR A 100 -19.63 2.54 24.30
CA TYR A 100 -19.07 3.84 24.67
C TYR A 100 -19.42 4.95 23.65
N TYR A 101 -19.25 4.67 22.35
CA TYR A 101 -19.58 5.63 21.29
C TYR A 101 -21.08 5.85 21.10
N ALA A 102 -21.92 4.89 21.46
CA ALA A 102 -23.37 5.07 21.46
C ALA A 102 -23.81 6.08 22.54
N ASP A 103 -23.23 5.96 23.74
CA ASP A 103 -23.51 6.86 24.86
C ASP A 103 -23.01 8.29 24.60
N HIS A 104 -21.86 8.42 23.90
CA HIS A 104 -21.23 9.71 23.56
C HIS A 104 -21.46 10.15 22.11
N ALA A 105 -22.51 9.64 21.45
CA ALA A 105 -22.76 9.89 20.04
C ALA A 105 -22.93 11.39 19.72
N ALA A 106 -23.56 12.15 20.63
CA ALA A 106 -23.78 13.59 20.44
C ALA A 106 -22.45 14.37 20.38
N ASP A 107 -21.47 14.00 21.20
CA ASP A 107 -20.16 14.66 21.26
C ASP A 107 -19.30 14.36 20.02
N LEU A 108 -19.34 13.11 19.56
CA LEU A 108 -18.61 12.65 18.36
C LEU A 108 -19.13 13.27 17.06
N ILE A 109 -20.42 13.58 17.00
CA ILE A 109 -21.07 14.18 15.84
C ILE A 109 -20.90 15.71 15.83
N SER A 110 -20.96 16.35 16.99
CA SER A 110 -21.00 17.82 17.10
C SER A 110 -19.64 18.50 17.13
N ASN A 111 -18.60 17.88 17.72
CA ASN A 111 -17.30 18.53 17.91
C ASN A 111 -16.12 17.61 17.55
N PRO A 112 -15.46 17.81 16.38
CA PRO A 112 -14.34 16.98 15.95
C PRO A 112 -13.03 17.24 16.71
N THR A 113 -12.91 18.35 17.47
CA THR A 113 -11.65 18.85 18.05
C THR A 113 -11.65 19.01 19.57
N THR A 114 -12.80 18.93 20.25
CA THR A 114 -12.95 19.20 21.69
C THR A 114 -13.61 18.05 22.46
N SER A 115 -13.23 16.80 22.18
CA SER A 115 -13.53 15.69 23.10
C SER A 115 -12.64 15.77 24.35
N THR A 116 -12.87 16.80 25.17
CA THR A 116 -12.30 17.00 26.52
C THR A 116 -12.94 16.09 27.58
N ALA A 117 -13.97 15.33 27.23
CA ALA A 117 -14.29 14.13 27.99
C ALA A 117 -13.17 13.12 27.75
N GLN A 118 -12.12 13.16 28.59
CA GLN A 118 -11.12 12.10 28.66
C GLN A 118 -11.85 10.80 28.99
N PRO A 119 -11.99 9.85 28.06
CA PRO A 119 -12.19 8.48 28.47
C PRO A 119 -10.87 8.00 29.09
N ASP A 120 -10.95 7.07 30.04
CA ASP A 120 -9.78 6.30 30.42
C ASP A 120 -9.06 5.82 29.15
N GLN A 121 -7.74 6.01 29.07
CA GLN A 121 -6.93 5.64 27.89
C GLN A 121 -7.20 4.20 27.42
N THR A 122 -7.64 3.33 28.33
CA THR A 122 -8.00 1.93 28.09
C THR A 122 -9.28 1.73 27.27
N THR A 123 -10.23 2.68 27.24
CA THR A 123 -11.48 2.54 26.47
C THR A 123 -11.41 3.15 25.07
N LYS A 124 -10.42 4.00 24.76
CA LYS A 124 -10.27 4.65 23.45
C LYS A 124 -9.44 3.84 22.45
N VAL A 125 -8.64 2.88 22.92
CA VAL A 125 -7.62 2.23 22.11
C VAL A 125 -8.12 0.87 21.64
N LEU A 126 -8.57 0.80 20.38
CA LEU A 126 -8.88 -0.48 19.73
C LEU A 126 -7.61 -1.31 19.50
N TRP A 127 -6.47 -0.65 19.28
CA TRP A 127 -5.19 -1.27 18.98
C TRP A 127 -4.29 -1.31 20.22
N ASP A 128 -4.36 -2.39 20.97
CA ASP A 128 -3.62 -2.59 22.21
C ASP A 128 -2.21 -3.20 21.98
N ASP A 129 -1.47 -3.39 23.08
CA ASP A 129 -0.14 -3.99 23.05
C ASP A 129 -0.16 -5.43 22.51
N TRP A 130 -1.25 -6.17 22.73
CA TRP A 130 -1.42 -7.51 22.18
C TRP A 130 -1.52 -7.48 20.65
N ALA A 131 -2.33 -6.58 20.09
CA ALA A 131 -2.45 -6.40 18.65
C ALA A 131 -1.13 -5.93 18.03
N GLN A 132 -0.44 -4.99 18.71
CA GLN A 132 0.87 -4.50 18.29
C GLN A 132 1.92 -5.62 18.29
N ALA A 133 1.95 -6.47 19.31
CA ALA A 133 2.84 -7.61 19.40
C ALA A 133 2.53 -8.63 18.29
N ARG A 134 1.24 -8.97 18.08
CA ARG A 134 0.83 -9.93 17.06
C ARG A 134 1.16 -9.47 15.65
N PHE A 135 0.97 -8.18 15.37
CA PHE A 135 1.40 -7.59 14.11
C PHE A 135 2.93 -7.57 13.98
N GLY A 136 3.63 -7.27 15.07
CA GLY A 136 5.09 -7.37 15.17
C GLY A 136 5.61 -8.75 14.77
N ASP A 137 5.07 -9.80 15.39
CA ASP A 137 5.39 -11.20 15.10
C ASP A 137 5.10 -11.56 13.64
N ALA A 138 4.03 -11.02 13.06
CA ALA A 138 3.71 -11.27 11.66
C ALA A 138 4.76 -10.63 10.73
N LEU A 139 5.20 -9.42 11.01
CA LEU A 139 6.29 -8.79 10.25
C LEU A 139 7.61 -9.54 10.43
N ASP A 140 7.94 -9.96 11.65
CA ASP A 140 9.20 -10.68 11.92
C ASP A 140 9.20 -12.08 11.29
N GLY A 141 8.08 -12.81 11.37
CA GLY A 141 7.91 -14.09 10.69
C GLY A 141 7.92 -13.97 9.16
N PHE A 142 7.45 -12.84 8.62
CA PHE A 142 7.58 -12.55 7.19
C PHE A 142 9.05 -12.30 6.80
N ILE A 143 9.80 -11.55 7.61
CA ILE A 143 11.24 -11.31 7.38
C ILE A 143 12.01 -12.64 7.33
N VAL A 144 11.73 -13.58 8.23
CA VAL A 144 12.35 -14.92 8.21
C VAL A 144 12.04 -15.66 6.90
N LYS A 145 10.79 -15.65 6.45
CA LYS A 145 10.39 -16.28 5.17
C LYS A 145 11.05 -15.63 3.95
N VAL A 146 11.31 -14.33 4.01
CA VAL A 146 12.04 -13.60 2.96
C VAL A 146 13.52 -13.97 2.96
N ASP A 147 14.12 -14.15 4.14
CA ASP A 147 15.50 -14.63 4.28
C ASP A 147 15.67 -16.04 3.68
N GLU A 148 14.72 -16.94 3.94
CA GLU A 148 14.68 -18.29 3.36
C GLU A 148 14.59 -18.28 1.83
N LEU A 149 14.05 -17.21 1.23
CA LEU A 149 14.00 -17.02 -0.22
C LEU A 149 15.32 -16.45 -0.79
N GLY A 150 16.32 -16.20 0.05
CA GLY A 150 17.61 -15.64 -0.33
C GLY A 150 17.54 -14.16 -0.72
N LEU A 151 16.54 -13.43 -0.20
CA LEU A 151 16.35 -12.01 -0.49
C LEU A 151 17.01 -11.13 0.59
N PRO A 152 17.52 -9.93 0.23
CA PRO A 152 18.13 -9.03 1.20
C PRO A 152 17.08 -8.49 2.20
N VAL A 153 17.16 -8.94 3.45
CA VAL A 153 16.17 -8.62 4.50
C VAL A 153 16.33 -7.24 5.13
N THR A 154 17.56 -6.71 5.20
CA THR A 154 17.85 -5.40 5.83
C THR A 154 17.04 -4.24 5.26
N PRO A 155 17.00 -4.00 3.92
CA PRO A 155 16.20 -2.91 3.37
C PRO A 155 14.71 -3.09 3.64
N LEU A 156 14.21 -4.32 3.58
CA LEU A 156 12.82 -4.65 3.86
C LEU A 156 12.47 -4.37 5.33
N LYS A 157 13.29 -4.83 6.28
CA LYS A 157 13.10 -4.63 7.72
C LYS A 157 13.03 -3.15 8.08
N ASN A 158 13.90 -2.32 7.51
CA ASN A 158 13.91 -0.88 7.76
C ASN A 158 12.62 -0.20 7.26
N GLN A 159 12.12 -0.58 6.08
CA GLN A 159 10.87 -0.02 5.56
C GLN A 159 9.64 -0.53 6.34
N LEU A 160 9.62 -1.82 6.72
CA LEU A 160 8.53 -2.39 7.52
C LEU A 160 8.43 -1.80 8.93
N ALA A 161 9.54 -1.34 9.52
CA ALA A 161 9.52 -0.63 10.80
C ALA A 161 8.64 0.64 10.76
N VAL A 162 8.56 1.30 9.60
CA VAL A 162 7.67 2.45 9.41
C VAL A 162 6.21 2.02 9.46
N VAL A 163 5.84 0.89 8.86
CA VAL A 163 4.46 0.36 8.95
C VAL A 163 4.13 -0.07 10.37
N ARG A 164 5.08 -0.70 11.07
CA ARG A 164 4.93 -1.11 12.48
C ARG A 164 4.51 0.05 13.38
N THR A 165 4.99 1.27 13.13
CA THR A 165 4.62 2.47 13.90
C THR A 165 3.37 3.18 13.37
N LYS A 166 3.03 3.02 12.09
CA LYS A 166 1.84 3.60 11.47
C LYS A 166 0.55 2.81 11.73
N ALA A 167 0.64 1.49 11.85
CA ALA A 167 -0.51 0.60 12.05
C ALA A 167 -1.52 1.07 13.12
N PRO A 168 -1.11 1.42 14.37
CA PRO A 168 -2.06 1.91 15.37
C PRO A 168 -2.82 3.15 14.93
N LYS A 169 -2.12 4.09 14.26
CA LYS A 169 -2.72 5.33 13.77
C LYS A 169 -3.73 5.08 12.65
N ILE A 170 -3.43 4.14 11.76
CA ILE A 170 -4.34 3.73 10.68
C ILE A 170 -5.63 3.16 11.28
N VAL A 171 -5.52 2.23 12.23
CA VAL A 171 -6.66 1.58 12.86
C VAL A 171 -7.51 2.58 13.64
N GLN A 172 -6.88 3.46 14.42
CA GLN A 172 -7.59 4.50 15.15
C GLN A 172 -8.32 5.47 14.21
N ALA A 173 -7.64 5.99 13.19
CA ALA A 173 -8.23 6.96 12.26
C ALA A 173 -9.41 6.37 11.48
N GLN A 174 -9.27 5.14 10.98
CA GLN A 174 -10.33 4.49 10.20
C GLN A 174 -11.52 4.08 11.08
N SER A 175 -11.28 3.49 12.25
CA SER A 175 -12.37 3.13 13.17
C SER A 175 -13.18 4.36 13.58
N GLU A 176 -12.53 5.47 13.94
CA GLU A 176 -13.20 6.71 14.30
C GLU A 176 -14.00 7.31 13.13
N LEU A 177 -13.40 7.38 11.94
CA LEU A 177 -14.06 7.92 10.75
C LEU A 177 -15.32 7.14 10.39
N TYR A 178 -15.24 5.80 10.35
CA TYR A 178 -16.39 4.97 9.97
C TYR A 178 -17.45 4.91 11.08
N VAL A 179 -17.08 5.01 12.35
CA VAL A 179 -18.04 5.19 13.45
C VAL A 179 -18.81 6.49 13.28
N ARG A 180 -18.13 7.62 13.05
CA ARG A 180 -18.79 8.91 12.81
C ARG A 180 -19.75 8.81 11.64
N GLN A 181 -19.31 8.22 10.53
CA GLN A 181 -20.16 8.02 9.35
C GLN A 181 -21.40 7.15 9.67
N ALA A 182 -21.25 6.10 10.48
CA ALA A 182 -22.33 5.21 10.86
C ALA A 182 -23.30 5.84 11.88
N LEU A 183 -22.79 6.67 12.80
CA LEU A 183 -23.58 7.39 13.79
C LEU A 183 -24.40 8.53 13.17
N VAL A 184 -23.87 9.21 12.15
CA VAL A 184 -24.62 10.23 11.39
C VAL A 184 -25.82 9.61 10.64
N ASN A 185 -25.69 8.36 10.20
CA ASN A 185 -26.69 7.66 9.41
C ASN A 185 -27.08 6.32 10.04
N PRO A 186 -27.75 6.33 11.20
CA PRO A 186 -28.01 5.10 11.93
C PRO A 186 -29.02 4.20 11.19
N GLY A 187 -28.77 2.90 11.24
CA GLY A 187 -29.63 1.88 10.63
C GLY A 187 -29.41 1.60 9.14
N ASN A 188 -30.09 0.56 8.66
CA ASN A 188 -29.97 0.10 7.28
C ASN A 188 -30.70 1.05 6.30
N VAL A 189 -30.32 1.04 5.02
CA VAL A 189 -30.96 1.85 3.97
C VAL A 189 -32.45 1.51 3.86
N LEU A 190 -32.79 0.22 3.91
CA LEU A 190 -34.18 -0.25 3.91
C LEU A 190 -34.97 0.26 5.12
N HIS A 191 -34.36 0.23 6.31
CA HIS A 191 -34.98 0.73 7.54
C HIS A 191 -35.24 2.24 7.45
N ARG A 192 -34.29 3.00 6.89
CA ARG A 192 -34.45 4.43 6.63
C ARG A 192 -35.57 4.71 5.62
N SER A 193 -35.69 3.92 4.56
CA SER A 193 -36.77 4.05 3.58
C SER A 193 -38.14 3.77 4.22
N PHE A 194 -38.22 2.69 5.01
CA PHE A 194 -39.43 2.33 5.75
C PHE A 194 -39.86 3.44 6.72
N LEU A 195 -38.94 4.00 7.50
CA LEU A 195 -39.25 5.11 8.40
C LEU A 195 -39.70 6.38 7.64
N LYS A 196 -39.11 6.66 6.47
CA LYS A 196 -39.59 7.76 5.61
C LYS A 196 -41.02 7.52 5.12
N PHE A 197 -41.35 6.28 4.74
CA PHE A 197 -42.70 5.91 4.34
C PHE A 197 -43.70 6.03 5.50
N ILE A 198 -43.35 5.55 6.70
CA ILE A 198 -44.22 5.71 7.88
C ILE A 198 -44.45 7.18 8.22
N ARG A 199 -43.42 8.03 8.07
CA ARG A 199 -43.57 9.49 8.28
C ARG A 199 -44.50 10.14 7.25
N PHE A 200 -44.54 9.61 6.03
CA PHE A 200 -45.51 10.01 5.02
C PHE A 200 -46.93 9.53 5.39
N CYS A 201 -47.07 8.29 5.87
CA CYS A 201 -48.32 7.75 6.39
C CYS A 201 -48.86 8.53 7.61
N GLU A 202 -47.98 9.04 8.48
CA GLU A 202 -48.35 9.88 9.63
C GLU A 202 -49.16 11.13 9.21
N ILE A 203 -48.90 11.66 8.02
CA ILE A 203 -49.61 12.84 7.50
C ILE A 203 -50.83 12.41 6.68
N ILE A 204 -50.69 11.39 5.83
CA ILE A 204 -51.73 11.02 4.87
C ILE A 204 -52.86 10.21 5.50
N LEU A 205 -52.56 9.28 6.41
CA LEU A 205 -53.61 8.45 7.01
C LEU A 205 -54.62 9.29 7.79
N PRO A 206 -54.24 10.28 8.63
CA PRO A 206 -55.22 11.12 9.30
C PRO A 206 -56.00 11.99 8.32
N LEU A 207 -55.36 12.54 7.28
CA LEU A 207 -56.06 13.34 6.26
C LEU A 207 -57.07 12.50 5.48
N ALA A 208 -56.71 11.29 5.10
CA ALA A 208 -57.60 10.36 4.42
C ALA A 208 -58.77 9.94 5.33
N ALA A 209 -58.50 9.67 6.61
CA ALA A 209 -59.51 9.39 7.62
C ALA A 209 -60.50 10.55 7.78
N ILE A 210 -60.01 11.78 7.94
CA ILE A 210 -60.85 12.98 8.06
C ILE A 210 -61.66 13.22 6.78
N SER A 211 -61.04 13.05 5.61
CA SER A 211 -61.71 13.19 4.31
C SER A 211 -62.83 12.16 4.14
N TRP A 212 -62.57 10.91 4.54
CA TRP A 212 -63.54 9.82 4.49
C TRP A 212 -64.72 10.04 5.44
N VAL A 213 -64.43 10.39 6.70
CA VAL A 213 -65.46 10.73 7.69
C VAL A 213 -66.29 11.91 7.21
N GLY A 214 -65.65 12.96 6.67
CA GLY A 214 -66.33 14.12 6.10
C GLY A 214 -67.25 13.77 4.92
N TYR A 215 -66.81 12.87 4.02
CA TYR A 215 -67.64 12.36 2.94
C TYR A 215 -68.88 11.60 3.47
N GLN A 216 -68.71 10.74 4.47
CA GLN A 216 -69.84 10.01 5.07
C GLN A 216 -70.83 10.95 5.78
N VAL A 217 -70.35 12.00 6.46
CA VAL A 217 -71.22 13.02 7.05
C VAL A 217 -72.04 13.72 5.96
N PHE A 218 -71.42 14.10 4.85
CA PHE A 218 -72.10 14.78 3.75
C PHE A 218 -73.17 13.91 3.08
N VAL A 219 -72.82 12.67 2.72
CA VAL A 219 -73.76 11.73 2.11
C VAL A 219 -74.88 11.37 3.08
N GLY A 220 -74.55 11.06 4.34
CA GLY A 220 -75.53 10.74 5.37
C GLY A 220 -76.50 11.89 5.66
N TYR A 221 -76.02 13.14 5.62
CA TYR A 221 -76.89 14.32 5.72
C TYR A 221 -77.84 14.44 4.53
N TYR A 222 -77.34 14.22 3.31
CA TYR A 222 -78.15 14.28 2.09
C TYR A 222 -79.27 13.22 2.10
N ASP A 223 -78.93 11.97 2.43
CA ASP A 223 -79.86 10.84 2.44
C ASP A 223 -80.89 10.94 3.59
N SER A 224 -80.48 11.43 4.76
CA SER A 224 -81.38 11.66 5.90
C SER A 224 -82.40 12.77 5.60
N ASN A 225 -81.99 13.81 4.86
CA ASN A 225 -82.88 14.89 4.43
C ASN A 225 -83.91 14.43 3.38
N THR A 226 -83.58 13.46 2.53
CA THR A 226 -84.55 12.90 1.55
C THR A 226 -85.48 11.85 2.14
N THR A 227 -85.04 11.11 3.17
CA THR A 227 -85.74 9.90 3.64
C THR A 227 -86.37 10.04 5.03
N HIS A 228 -86.16 11.17 5.72
CA HIS A 228 -86.63 11.44 7.10
C HIS A 228 -86.08 10.46 8.17
N ASP A 229 -84.98 9.77 7.87
CA ASP A 229 -84.32 8.88 8.82
C ASP A 229 -83.53 9.64 9.90
N HIS A 230 -83.29 9.00 11.05
CA HIS A 230 -82.53 9.56 12.16
C HIS A 230 -81.11 10.01 11.73
N TYR A 231 -80.74 11.24 12.12
CA TYR A 231 -79.39 11.80 11.92
C TYR A 231 -78.29 10.92 12.55
N LEU A 232 -77.07 11.01 11.99
CA LEU A 232 -75.89 10.22 12.40
C LEU A 232 -75.78 10.12 13.93
N GLY A 233 -75.90 8.89 14.44
CA GLY A 233 -75.94 8.61 15.88
C GLY A 233 -74.59 8.69 16.57
N VAL A 234 -74.62 8.55 17.90
CA VAL A 234 -73.43 8.48 18.77
C VAL A 234 -72.45 7.39 18.31
N ASP A 235 -72.98 6.30 17.76
CA ASP A 235 -72.18 5.19 17.23
C ASP A 235 -71.22 5.63 16.13
N PHE A 236 -71.68 6.47 15.19
CA PHE A 236 -70.84 7.04 14.14
C PHE A 236 -69.74 7.94 14.70
N ALA A 237 -70.07 8.76 15.70
CA ALA A 237 -69.10 9.66 16.33
C ALA A 237 -67.98 8.87 17.03
N VAL A 238 -68.33 7.79 17.73
CA VAL A 238 -67.37 6.91 18.40
C VAL A 238 -66.47 6.23 17.38
N HIS A 239 -67.04 5.63 16.33
CA HIS A 239 -66.27 4.91 15.31
C HIS A 239 -65.35 5.84 14.51
N SER A 240 -65.85 7.02 14.13
CA SER A 240 -65.07 8.01 13.39
C SER A 240 -63.94 8.62 14.22
N GLY A 241 -64.22 8.94 15.50
CA GLY A 241 -63.21 9.41 16.43
C GLY A 241 -62.11 8.37 16.69
N LEU A 242 -62.50 7.11 16.89
CA LEU A 242 -61.57 6.00 17.06
C LEU A 242 -60.70 5.80 15.81
N LEU A 243 -61.30 5.86 14.62
CA LEU A 243 -60.58 5.70 13.36
C LEU A 243 -59.53 6.79 13.17
N ILE A 244 -59.88 8.06 13.39
CA ILE A 244 -58.94 9.19 13.31
C ILE A 244 -57.81 9.04 14.33
N LEU A 245 -58.14 8.65 15.57
CA LEU A 245 -57.16 8.47 16.64
C LEU A 245 -56.17 7.36 16.31
N ILE A 246 -56.64 6.17 15.88
CA ILE A 246 -55.78 5.04 15.51
C ILE A 246 -54.92 5.39 14.29
N SER A 247 -55.50 6.09 13.32
CA SER A 247 -54.84 6.54 12.09
C SER A 247 -53.62 7.44 12.37
N TRP A 248 -53.69 8.26 13.42
CA TRP A 248 -52.59 9.11 13.86
C TRP A 248 -51.63 8.42 14.85
N LEU A 249 -52.16 7.68 15.83
CA LEU A 249 -51.37 7.05 16.89
C LEU A 249 -50.44 5.95 16.35
N THR A 250 -50.89 5.19 15.35
CA THR A 250 -50.16 4.02 14.84
C THR A 250 -48.84 4.42 14.16
N PRO A 251 -48.81 5.34 13.17
CA PRO A 251 -47.56 5.80 12.58
C PRO A 251 -46.62 6.43 13.62
N TRP A 252 -47.17 7.25 14.52
CA TRP A 252 -46.40 7.89 15.59
C TRP A 252 -45.71 6.88 16.50
N PHE A 253 -46.43 5.83 16.93
CA PHE A 253 -45.88 4.78 17.79
C PHE A 253 -44.77 3.98 17.10
N ILE A 254 -44.97 3.65 15.82
CA ILE A 254 -43.99 2.95 14.98
C ILE A 254 -42.69 3.77 14.89
N LEU A 255 -42.78 5.07 14.62
CA LEU A 255 -41.60 5.96 14.53
C LEU A 255 -40.85 6.07 15.86
N LYS A 256 -41.57 6.07 16.99
CA LYS A 256 -40.96 6.18 18.32
C LYS A 256 -40.24 4.90 18.74
N LYS A 257 -40.81 3.73 18.43
CA LYS A 257 -40.26 2.41 18.85
C LYS A 257 -39.20 1.86 17.90
N LEU A 258 -39.26 2.17 16.60
CA LEU A 258 -38.29 1.68 15.61
C LEU A 258 -37.07 2.58 15.41
N LYS A 259 -36.75 3.45 16.37
CA LYS A 259 -35.50 4.21 16.33
C LYS A 259 -34.31 3.23 16.26
N PRO A 260 -33.41 3.38 15.27
CA PRO A 260 -32.26 2.49 15.16
C PRO A 260 -31.38 2.60 16.39
N SER A 261 -30.91 1.47 16.91
CA SER A 261 -29.94 1.44 18.00
C SER A 261 -28.64 2.09 17.54
N LEU A 262 -28.19 3.10 18.30
CA LEU A 262 -26.92 3.79 18.07
C LEU A 262 -25.75 2.84 18.28
N GLU A 263 -25.81 1.97 19.28
CA GLU A 263 -24.82 0.93 19.55
C GLU A 263 -24.63 -0.02 18.37
N LYS A 264 -25.73 -0.52 17.77
CA LYS A 264 -25.63 -1.37 16.57
C LYS A 264 -25.02 -0.62 15.38
N SER A 265 -25.26 0.69 15.28
CA SER A 265 -24.71 1.52 14.22
C SER A 265 -23.23 1.79 14.46
N ALA A 266 -22.83 2.10 15.70
CA ALA A 266 -21.45 2.25 16.13
C ALA A 266 -20.65 0.96 15.91
N LEU A 267 -21.17 -0.20 16.34
CA LEU A 267 -20.56 -1.51 16.13
C LEU A 267 -20.29 -1.75 14.65
N ARG A 268 -21.30 -1.53 13.79
CA ARG A 268 -21.15 -1.66 12.33
C ARG A 268 -20.10 -0.69 11.76
N GLY A 269 -20.01 0.52 12.30
CA GLY A 269 -19.01 1.52 11.94
C GLY A 269 -17.60 1.06 12.31
N ILE A 270 -17.39 0.59 13.54
CA ILE A 270 -16.09 0.10 14.02
C ILE A 270 -15.65 -1.12 13.20
N THR A 271 -16.53 -2.12 13.03
CA THR A 271 -16.17 -3.33 12.27
C THR A 271 -15.77 -3.00 10.84
N LYS A 272 -16.54 -2.14 10.17
CA LYS A 272 -16.20 -1.68 8.82
C LYS A 272 -14.89 -0.88 8.79
N GLY A 273 -14.66 0.00 9.77
CA GLY A 273 -13.42 0.78 9.86
C GLY A 273 -12.21 -0.11 10.12
N LEU A 274 -12.37 -1.17 10.92
CA LEU A 274 -11.33 -2.15 11.18
C LEU A 274 -10.99 -2.97 9.92
N ASP A 275 -12.00 -3.45 9.19
CA ASP A 275 -11.77 -4.18 7.93
C ASP A 275 -11.02 -3.31 6.92
N VAL A 276 -11.39 -2.03 6.81
CA VAL A 276 -10.68 -1.06 5.96
C VAL A 276 -9.26 -0.83 6.45
N ALA A 277 -9.05 -0.70 7.76
CA ALA A 277 -7.71 -0.51 8.34
C ALA A 277 -6.79 -1.71 8.09
N VAL A 278 -7.28 -2.93 8.28
CA VAL A 278 -6.54 -4.18 8.04
C VAL A 278 -6.13 -4.27 6.58
N ASN A 279 -7.04 -3.98 5.64
CA ASN A 279 -6.73 -3.97 4.21
C ASN A 279 -5.75 -2.84 3.84
N MET A 280 -5.84 -1.69 4.52
CA MET A 280 -4.90 -0.58 4.31
C MET A 280 -3.49 -0.94 4.78
N ILE A 281 -3.36 -1.59 5.95
CA ILE A 281 -2.07 -2.10 6.45
C ILE A 281 -1.47 -3.11 5.47
N ASP A 282 -2.29 -4.04 4.95
CA ASP A 282 -1.86 -4.97 3.91
C ASP A 282 -1.28 -4.26 2.69
N SER A 283 -2.04 -3.28 2.17
CA SER A 283 -1.65 -2.51 1.01
C SER A 283 -0.36 -1.71 1.21
N GLU A 284 -0.10 -1.22 2.44
CA GLU A 284 1.16 -0.53 2.77
C GLU A 284 2.35 -1.49 2.76
N VAL A 285 2.17 -2.72 3.25
CA VAL A 285 3.23 -3.75 3.21
C VAL A 285 3.49 -4.18 1.76
N LEU A 286 2.46 -4.40 0.96
CA LEU A 286 2.60 -4.73 -0.46
C LEU A 286 3.35 -3.63 -1.23
N LYS A 287 3.00 -2.36 -1.01
CA LYS A 287 3.71 -1.22 -1.61
C LYS A 287 5.18 -1.18 -1.22
N ILE A 288 5.54 -1.56 0.00
CA ILE A 288 6.93 -1.66 0.43
C ILE A 288 7.64 -2.78 -0.32
N ILE A 289 7.02 -3.96 -0.45
CA ILE A 289 7.58 -5.07 -1.23
C ILE A 289 7.80 -4.63 -2.68
N GLU A 290 6.84 -3.94 -3.29
CA GLU A 290 6.95 -3.39 -4.64
C GLU A 290 8.09 -2.35 -4.75
N THR A 291 8.18 -1.43 -3.78
CA THR A 291 9.24 -0.41 -3.74
C THR A 291 10.62 -1.05 -3.62
N VAL A 292 10.79 -2.03 -2.74
CA VAL A 292 12.05 -2.78 -2.59
C VAL A 292 12.36 -3.56 -3.87
N THR A 293 11.35 -4.15 -4.50
CA THR A 293 11.52 -4.84 -5.79
C THR A 293 11.97 -3.89 -6.89
N GLY A 294 11.41 -2.67 -6.96
CA GLY A 294 11.81 -1.63 -7.90
C GLY A 294 13.23 -1.12 -7.67
N LEU A 295 13.63 -0.91 -6.41
CA LEU A 295 15.01 -0.54 -6.07
C LEU A 295 15.99 -1.65 -6.44
N HIS A 296 15.61 -2.91 -6.18
CA HIS A 296 16.41 -4.07 -6.53
C HIS A 296 16.61 -4.23 -8.04
N THR A 297 15.55 -4.09 -8.86
CA THR A 297 15.69 -4.17 -10.32
C THR A 297 16.55 -3.04 -10.88
N ALA A 298 16.47 -1.84 -10.32
CA ALA A 298 17.34 -0.73 -10.69
C ALA A 298 18.82 -1.01 -10.35
N GLN A 299 19.09 -1.57 -9.16
CA GLN A 299 20.44 -1.97 -8.74
C GLN A 299 21.01 -3.08 -9.62
N LEU A 300 20.21 -4.11 -9.94
CA LEU A 300 20.64 -5.17 -10.87
C LEU A 300 20.98 -4.61 -12.24
N LYS A 301 20.19 -3.66 -12.76
CA LYS A 301 20.47 -3.01 -14.04
C LYS A 301 21.79 -2.23 -14.01
N GLN A 302 22.09 -1.54 -12.90
CA GLN A 302 23.37 -0.84 -12.72
C GLN A 302 24.55 -1.82 -12.67
N ILE A 303 24.40 -2.93 -11.94
CA ILE A 303 25.43 -3.97 -11.86
C ILE A 303 25.71 -4.58 -13.23
N THR A 304 24.67 -4.92 -13.99
CA THR A 304 24.83 -5.46 -15.35
C THR A 304 25.49 -4.46 -16.29
N GLN A 305 25.11 -3.17 -16.20
CA GLN A 305 25.72 -2.13 -17.01
C GLN A 305 27.22 -1.97 -16.69
N ILE A 306 27.60 -1.90 -15.41
CA ILE A 306 29.01 -1.80 -15.00
C ILE A 306 29.80 -3.04 -15.44
N ALA A 307 29.20 -4.23 -15.34
CA ALA A 307 29.82 -5.48 -15.79
C ALA A 307 30.02 -5.51 -17.32
N GLU A 308 29.08 -4.96 -18.09
CA GLU A 308 29.20 -4.79 -19.54
C GLU A 308 30.28 -3.76 -19.90
N GLU A 309 30.34 -2.62 -19.23
CA GLU A 309 31.38 -1.60 -19.42
C GLU A 309 32.79 -2.16 -19.13
N CYS A 310 32.92 -3.00 -18.10
CA CYS A 310 34.17 -3.72 -17.81
C CYS A 310 34.57 -4.68 -18.95
N SER A 311 33.61 -5.18 -19.73
CA SER A 311 33.84 -6.08 -20.87
C SER A 311 34.05 -5.36 -22.20
N ALA A 312 33.47 -4.17 -22.37
CA ALA A 312 33.55 -3.37 -23.58
C ALA A 312 34.88 -2.60 -23.69
N GLY A 313 35.53 -2.32 -22.57
CA GLY A 313 36.85 -1.71 -22.54
C GLY A 313 37.95 -2.71 -22.86
N ASP A 314 38.35 -2.74 -24.14
CA ASP A 314 39.48 -3.46 -24.74
C ASP A 314 39.21 -4.92 -25.11
N GLY A 315 38.16 -5.12 -25.93
CA GLY A 315 38.24 -6.16 -26.94
C GLY A 315 39.53 -5.95 -27.74
N TYR A 316 40.54 -6.79 -27.47
CA TYR A 316 41.72 -6.97 -28.27
C TYR A 316 41.29 -7.11 -29.74
N LYS A 317 41.27 -6.00 -30.47
CA LYS A 317 41.91 -6.01 -31.75
C LYS A 317 43.39 -6.12 -31.36
N PRO A 318 44.12 -7.20 -31.71
CA PRO A 318 45.53 -6.97 -31.94
C PRO A 318 45.54 -5.72 -32.80
N ALA A 319 46.30 -4.69 -32.41
CA ALA A 319 46.56 -3.63 -33.35
C ALA A 319 46.88 -4.39 -34.65
N LYS A 320 46.00 -4.27 -35.67
CA LYS A 320 46.35 -4.64 -37.03
C LYS A 320 47.75 -4.09 -37.10
N THR A 321 48.72 -4.97 -37.34
CA THR A 321 50.14 -4.70 -37.48
C THR A 321 50.29 -3.66 -38.57
N GLY A 322 49.87 -2.45 -38.24
CA GLY A 322 49.73 -1.29 -39.07
C GLY A 322 51.10 -0.73 -38.94
N SER A 323 51.98 -1.31 -39.76
CA SER A 323 53.10 -0.73 -40.47
C SER A 323 53.93 0.36 -39.80
N ASP A 324 53.76 0.75 -38.54
CA ASP A 324 54.33 1.92 -37.83
C ASP A 324 54.91 1.54 -36.46
N ASN A 325 54.91 0.25 -36.08
CA ASN A 325 55.68 -0.21 -34.93
C ASN A 325 57.15 -0.47 -35.40
N PRO A 326 58.14 0.35 -34.99
CA PRO A 326 59.53 0.19 -35.43
C PRO A 326 60.14 -1.17 -35.05
N LEU A 327 59.64 -1.81 -33.98
CA LEU A 327 60.03 -3.16 -33.57
C LEU A 327 59.48 -4.25 -34.52
N ALA A 328 58.24 -4.12 -35.00
CA ALA A 328 57.67 -5.06 -35.97
C ALA A 328 58.32 -4.90 -37.37
N ARG A 329 58.82 -3.70 -37.69
CA ARG A 329 59.59 -3.43 -38.92
C ARG A 329 61.00 -4.03 -38.89
N MET A 330 61.60 -4.26 -37.71
CA MET A 330 62.92 -4.89 -37.55
C MET A 330 62.88 -6.43 -37.55
N LEU A 331 61.72 -7.04 -37.32
CA LEU A 331 61.56 -8.50 -37.17
C LEU A 331 61.04 -9.23 -38.42
N ILE A 332 60.91 -8.53 -39.56
CA ILE A 332 60.60 -9.15 -40.86
C ILE A 332 61.92 -9.37 -41.60
N SER A 333 62.48 -10.57 -41.48
CA SER A 333 63.51 -11.13 -42.36
C SER A 333 63.08 -12.49 -42.88
#